data_AF-A0A0N1AFI8-F1
#
_entry.id   AF-A0A0N1AFI8-F1
#
_cell.length_a   1.000
_cell.length_b   1.000
_cell.length_c   1.000
_cell.angle_alpha   90.00
_cell.angle_beta   90.00
_cell.angle_gamma   90.00
#
_symmetry.space_group_name_H-M   'P 1'
#
loop_
_entity.id
_entity.type
_entity.pdbx_description
1 polymer ?
#
loop_
_entity_poly.entity_id
_entity_poly.type
_entity_poly.pdbx_seq_one_letter_code
_entity_poly.pdbx_strand_id
1 'polypeptide(L)'
;MTCLRSLSLPGLLGLALMVSACTEKPQTSGTRKADQAPYTTPAGSNTVGNWKQGDAAAWESQLNKRAQNGQNEYSRASSAP
;
A
#
# COMPACT_ATOMS: atom_id res chain seq x y z
N MET A 1 -7.43 42.16 -28.75
CA MET A 1 -7.79 40.71 -28.70
C MET A 1 -6.55 39.86 -28.98
N THR A 2 -5.46 40.06 -28.23
CA THR A 2 -4.16 39.39 -28.51
C THR A 2 -3.62 38.66 -27.27
N CYS A 3 -4.21 38.87 -26.09
CA CYS A 3 -3.75 38.26 -24.84
C CYS A 3 -4.17 36.78 -24.69
N LEU A 4 -5.27 36.36 -25.33
CA LEU A 4 -5.78 34.98 -25.24
C LEU A 4 -4.98 33.98 -26.09
N ARG A 5 -4.18 34.45 -27.05
CA ARG A 5 -3.39 33.62 -27.98
C ARG A 5 -1.99 33.27 -27.46
N SER A 6 -1.49 34.01 -26.46
CA SER A 6 -0.16 33.78 -25.88
C SER A 6 -0.17 32.75 -24.74
N LEU A 7 -1.35 32.38 -24.24
CA LEU A 7 -1.52 31.42 -23.14
C LEU A 7 -1.70 29.97 -23.63
N SER A 8 -1.95 29.75 -24.92
CA SER A 8 -2.35 28.44 -25.46
C SER A 8 -1.19 27.46 -25.65
N LEU A 9 0.00 27.92 -26.01
CA LEU A 9 1.15 27.03 -26.28
C LEU A 9 1.83 26.49 -25.00
N PRO A 10 2.22 27.32 -24.02
CA PRO A 10 2.85 26.81 -22.80
C PRO A 10 1.88 26.01 -21.92
N GLY A 11 0.58 26.34 -21.96
CA GLY A 11 -0.46 25.60 -21.24
C GLY A 11 -0.67 24.18 -21.77
N LEU A 12 -0.63 23.98 -23.09
CA LEU A 12 -0.76 22.65 -23.70
C LEU A 12 0.42 21.74 -23.34
N LEU A 13 1.63 22.31 -23.31
CA LEU A 13 2.85 21.57 -22.97
C LEU A 13 2.87 21.14 -21.49
N GLY A 14 2.41 22.02 -20.59
CA GLY A 14 2.25 21.68 -19.17
C GLY A 14 1.24 20.55 -18.93
N LEU A 15 0.13 20.53 -19.68
CA LEU A 15 -0.87 19.46 -19.60
C LEU A 15 -0.31 18.11 -20.07
N ALA A 16 0.51 18.10 -21.12
CA ALA A 16 1.16 16.89 -21.62
C ALA A 16 2.11 16.25 -20.60
N LEU A 17 2.85 17.08 -19.83
CA LEU A 17 3.78 16.60 -18.80
C LEU A 17 3.06 16.04 -17.55
N MET A 18 1.85 16.52 -17.24
CA MET A 18 1.05 15.99 -16.12
C MET A 18 0.43 14.63 -16.44
N VAL A 19 0.09 14.36 -17.71
CA VAL A 19 -0.48 13.08 -18.15
C VAL A 19 0.56 11.94 -18.17
N SER A 20 1.87 12.25 -18.26
CA SER A 20 2.91 11.22 -18.16
C SER A 20 3.03 10.60 -16.76
N ALA A 21 2.38 11.14 -15.73
CA ALA A 21 2.33 10.49 -14.42
C ALA A 21 1.58 9.15 -14.43
N CYS A 22 0.75 8.89 -15.44
CA CYS A 22 0.02 7.62 -15.59
C CYS A 22 0.76 6.57 -16.44
N THR A 23 2.00 6.84 -16.89
CA THR A 23 2.79 5.88 -17.70
C THR A 23 3.72 5.01 -16.86
N GLU A 24 3.38 4.76 -15.60
CA GLU A 24 4.08 3.77 -14.79
C GLU A 24 3.96 2.40 -15.47
N LYS A 25 5.01 1.59 -15.36
CA LYS A 25 4.99 0.23 -15.90
C LYS A 25 3.76 -0.49 -15.33
N PRO A 26 2.92 -1.14 -16.17
CA PRO A 26 1.81 -1.93 -15.68
C PRO A 26 2.28 -2.84 -14.56
N GLN A 27 1.69 -2.70 -13.37
CA GLN A 27 1.94 -3.59 -12.23
C GLN A 27 1.24 -4.92 -12.53
N THR A 28 1.74 -5.62 -13.56
CA THR A 28 1.28 -6.96 -13.88
C THR A 28 1.85 -7.86 -12.81
N SER A 29 0.98 -8.37 -11.94
CA SER A 29 1.33 -9.56 -11.17
C SER A 29 1.69 -10.63 -12.19
N GLY A 30 2.95 -11.07 -12.23
CA GLY A 30 3.42 -12.09 -13.17
C GLY A 30 2.76 -13.45 -12.90
N THR A 31 3.45 -14.56 -13.19
CA THR A 31 3.01 -15.87 -12.70
C THR A 31 2.86 -15.80 -11.18
N ARG A 32 1.61 -15.77 -10.71
CA ARG A 32 1.26 -15.85 -9.29
C ARG A 32 2.00 -17.05 -8.72
N LYS A 33 2.96 -16.83 -7.83
CA LYS A 33 3.41 -17.92 -6.97
C LYS A 33 2.18 -18.39 -6.20
N ALA A 34 1.88 -19.69 -6.27
CA ALA A 34 0.83 -20.27 -5.46
C ALA A 34 1.03 -19.84 -4.00
N ASP A 35 -0.04 -19.34 -3.39
CA ASP A 35 0.03 -18.73 -2.06
C ASP A 35 0.64 -19.74 -1.09
N GLN A 36 1.82 -19.43 -0.55
CA GLN A 36 2.33 -20.12 0.62
C GLN A 36 1.58 -19.59 1.83
N ALA A 37 1.36 -20.44 2.84
CA ALA A 37 0.71 -19.98 4.05
C ALA A 37 1.54 -18.82 4.66
N PRO A 38 0.92 -17.68 5.02
CA PRO A 38 1.64 -16.45 5.33
C PRO A 38 2.57 -16.58 6.55
N TYR A 39 2.26 -17.50 7.46
CA TYR A 39 3.10 -17.83 8.61
C TYR A 39 4.39 -18.58 8.26
N THR A 40 4.58 -19.01 7.01
CA THR A 40 5.78 -19.74 6.55
C THR A 40 6.89 -18.81 6.03
N THR A 41 6.72 -17.49 6.13
CA THR A 41 7.73 -16.53 5.68
C THR A 41 9.01 -16.64 6.52
N PRO A 42 10.20 -16.83 5.91
CA PRO A 42 11.48 -16.83 6.64
C PRO A 42 11.72 -15.53 7.41
N ALA A 43 12.49 -15.61 8.49
CA ALA A 43 12.97 -14.42 9.20
C ALA A 43 13.86 -13.56 8.28
N GLY A 44 13.73 -12.24 8.37
CA GLY A 44 14.44 -11.30 7.51
C GLY A 44 14.60 -9.93 8.18
N SER A 45 15.18 -8.96 7.47
CA SER A 45 15.43 -7.61 8.03
C SER A 45 14.17 -6.90 8.53
N ASN A 46 13.00 -7.24 7.97
CA ASN A 46 11.72 -6.63 8.31
C ASN A 46 10.90 -7.46 9.32
N THR A 47 11.45 -8.54 9.88
CA THR A 47 10.75 -9.33 10.88
C THR A 47 10.93 -8.74 12.28
N VAL A 48 9.83 -8.62 13.02
CA VAL A 48 9.82 -8.01 14.36
C VAL A 48 10.15 -9.04 15.44
N GLY A 49 11.03 -8.67 16.36
CA GLY A 49 11.32 -9.42 17.59
C GLY A 49 11.63 -10.91 17.35
N ASN A 50 10.90 -11.77 18.06
CA ASN A 50 11.09 -13.22 18.08
C ASN A 50 10.28 -13.96 16.99
N TRP A 51 10.17 -13.40 15.78
CA TRP A 51 9.45 -14.06 14.68
C TRP A 51 9.96 -15.49 14.47
N LYS A 52 9.02 -16.44 14.47
CA LYS A 52 9.30 -17.85 14.22
C LYS A 52 8.54 -18.31 12.98
N GLN A 53 9.31 -18.69 11.95
CA GLN A 53 8.75 -19.26 10.74
C GLN A 53 7.94 -20.53 11.06
N GLY A 54 6.74 -20.62 10.49
CA GLY A 54 5.84 -21.75 10.68
C GLY A 54 4.85 -21.61 11.85
N ASP A 55 4.97 -20.59 12.70
CA ASP A 55 4.10 -20.41 13.86
C ASP A 55 2.79 -19.68 13.48
N ALA A 56 1.78 -20.46 13.10
CA ALA A 56 0.47 -19.95 12.71
C ALA A 56 -0.25 -19.23 13.87
N ALA A 57 -0.19 -19.77 15.09
CA ALA A 57 -0.89 -19.19 16.24
C ALA A 57 -0.31 -17.82 16.64
N ALA A 58 1.02 -17.71 16.66
CA ALA A 58 1.67 -16.43 16.90
C ALA A 58 1.36 -15.42 15.79
N TRP A 59 1.34 -15.86 14.53
CA TRP A 59 0.97 -15.01 13.39
C TRP A 59 -0.46 -14.46 13.50
N GLU A 60 -1.44 -15.31 13.80
CA GLU A 60 -2.84 -14.90 14.01
C GLU A 60 -2.98 -13.93 15.19
N SER A 61 -2.29 -14.19 16.31
CA SER A 61 -2.29 -13.29 17.47
C SER A 61 -1.78 -11.89 17.11
N GLN A 62 -0.70 -11.80 16.33
CA GLN A 62 -0.14 -10.52 15.88
C GLN A 62 -1.07 -9.78 14.91
N LEU A 63 -1.80 -10.50 14.04
CA LEU A 63 -2.82 -9.88 13.19
C LEU A 63 -4.01 -9.36 14.00
N ASN A 64 -4.52 -10.14 14.94
CA ASN A 64 -5.61 -9.71 15.81
C ASN A 64 -5.23 -8.46 16.60
N LYS A 65 -4.03 -8.43 17.20
CA LYS A 65 -3.52 -7.23 17.89
C LYS A 65 -3.46 -6.02 16.97
N ARG A 66 -3.00 -6.18 15.72
CA ARG A 66 -2.96 -5.08 14.73
C ARG A 66 -4.35 -4.60 14.32
N ALA A 67 -5.30 -5.51 14.13
CA ALA A 67 -6.67 -5.17 13.76
C ALA A 67 -7.38 -4.38 14.87
N GLN A 68 -7.19 -4.79 16.14
CA GLN A 68 -7.84 -4.15 17.28
C GLN A 68 -7.15 -2.85 17.72
N ASN A 69 -5.81 -2.81 17.71
CA ASN A 69 -5.04 -1.75 18.36
C ASN A 69 -4.22 -0.89 17.39
N GLY A 70 -4.20 -1.22 16.11
CA GLY A 70 -3.40 -0.51 15.11
C GLY A 70 -4.27 0.29 14.17
N GLN A 71 -4.99 -0.42 13.30
CA GLN A 71 -5.51 0.11 12.04
C GLN A 71 -7.02 0.39 12.02
N ASN A 72 -7.70 0.28 13.17
CA ASN A 72 -9.14 0.54 13.22
C ASN A 72 -9.52 1.47 14.39
N GLU A 73 -9.63 2.76 14.09
CA GLU A 73 -10.09 3.78 15.03
C GLU A 73 -11.55 3.57 15.46
N TYR A 74 -12.40 2.97 14.62
CA TYR A 74 -13.80 2.72 14.96
C TYR A 74 -13.95 1.73 16.12
N SER A 75 -13.07 0.72 16.19
CA SER A 75 -13.03 -0.25 17.29
C SER A 75 -12.62 0.39 18.62
N ARG A 76 -11.90 1.53 18.60
CA ARG A 76 -11.50 2.28 19.81
C ARG A 76 -12.57 3.25 20.28
N ALA A 77 -13.32 3.86 19.36
CA ALA A 77 -14.34 4.87 19.69
C ALA A 77 -15.58 4.28 20.39
N SER A 78 -15.88 2.98 20.20
CA SER A 78 -17.03 2.31 20.82
C SER A 78 -16.87 1.98 22.31
N SER A 79 -15.73 2.27 22.94
CA SER A 79 -15.51 2.05 24.38
C SER A 79 -15.64 3.31 25.24
N ALA A 80 -16.19 4.40 24.70
CA ALA A 80 -16.60 5.55 25.51
C ALA A 80 -17.95 5.25 26.20
N PRO A 81 -18.04 5.34 27.54
CA PRO A 81 -19.31 5.19 28.27
C PRO A 81 -20.30 6.31 27.94
#